data_AF-A0A9E5RKP4-F1
#
_entry.id   AF-A0A9E5RKP4-F1
#
_cell.length_a   1.000
_cell.length_b   1.000
_cell.length_c   1.000
_cell.angle_alpha   90.00
_cell.angle_beta   90.00
_cell.angle_gamma   90.00
#
_symmetry.space_group_name_H-M   'P 1'
#
loop_
_entity.id
_entity.type
_entity.pdbx_description
1 polymer ?
#
loop_
_entity_poly.entity_id
_entity_poly.type
_entity_poly.pdbx_seq_one_letter_code
_entity_poly.pdbx_strand_id
1 'polypeptide(L)' 'MLKLHKDYILDENQQPIAVRIPIAEFEQIEEILEHYGLAALIEEPEGRERISKTEAQQYYQLLKDEYVDS' A
#
# COMPACT_ATOMS: atom_id res chain seq x y z
N MET A 1 -0.40 -20.54 -3.60
CA MET A 1 0.24 -19.88 -2.45
C MET A 1 1.69 -19.65 -2.83
N LEU A 2 2.19 -18.42 -2.76
CA LEU A 2 3.62 -18.15 -3.00
C LEU A 2 4.44 -18.96 -2.01
N LYS A 3 5.46 -19.66 -2.51
CA LYS A 3 6.35 -20.46 -1.68
C LYS A 3 7.39 -19.52 -1.08
N LEU A 4 7.18 -19.14 0.18
CA LEU A 4 8.08 -18.24 0.92
C LEU A 4 9.17 -19.06 1.60
N HIS A 5 10.43 -18.75 1.31
CA HIS A 5 11.58 -19.33 1.99
C HIS A 5 11.80 -18.57 3.28
N LYS A 6 11.32 -19.13 4.39
CA LYS A 6 11.37 -18.48 5.70
C LYS A 6 12.06 -19.33 6.74
N ASP A 7 12.90 -18.67 7.53
CA ASP A 7 13.46 -19.20 8.76
C ASP A 7 12.89 -18.45 9.95
N TYR A 8 12.61 -19.17 11.04
CA TYR A 8 12.19 -18.57 12.30
C TYR A 8 13.41 -18.32 13.19
N ILE A 9 13.49 -17.12 13.74
CA ILE A 9 14.45 -16.77 14.79
C ILE A 9 13.74 -16.99 16.12
N LEU A 10 14.29 -17.89 16.96
CA LEU A 10 13.72 -18.26 18.25
C LEU A 10 14.46 -17.58 19.39
N ASP A 11 13.77 -17.29 20.49
CA ASP A 11 14.37 -16.89 21.76
C ASP A 11 14.85 -18.09 22.59
N GLU A 12 15.33 -17.82 23.81
CA GLU A 12 15.81 -18.84 24.76
C GLU A 12 14.72 -19.84 25.19
N ASN A 13 13.44 -19.44 25.11
CA ASN A 13 12.27 -20.28 25.43
C ASN A 13 11.70 -21.00 24.19
N GLN A 14 12.46 -21.02 23.09
CA GLN A 14 12.04 -21.58 21.79
C GLN A 14 10.78 -20.89 21.22
N GLN A 15 10.52 -19.64 21.59
CA GLN A 15 9.43 -18.85 21.02
C GLN A 15 9.91 -18.09 19.79
N PRO A 16 9.17 -18.13 18.65
CA PRO A 16 9.51 -17.33 17.49
C PRO A 16 9.37 -15.84 17.78
N ILE A 17 10.46 -15.09 17.61
CA ILE A 17 10.50 -13.63 17.82
C ILE A 17 10.66 -12.84 16.51
N ALA A 18 11.16 -13.49 15.46
CA ALA A 18 11.29 -12.88 14.15
C ALA A 18 11.25 -13.95 13.05
N VAL A 19 11.03 -13.49 11.82
CA VAL A 19 11.11 -14.29 10.60
C VAL A 19 12.18 -13.67 9.71
N ARG A 20 13.07 -14.51 9.18
CA ARG A 20 14.03 -14.13 8.14
C ARG A 20 13.56 -14.70 6.81
N ILE A 21 13.51 -13.86 5.79
CA ILE A 21 13.22 -14.23 4.40
C ILE A 21 14.27 -13.62 3.46
N PRO A 22 14.49 -14.17 2.26
CA PRO A 22 15.27 -13.52 1.22
C PRO A 22 14.71 -12.12 0.93
N ILE A 23 15.60 -11.16 0.69
CA ILE A 23 15.21 -9.76 0.43
C ILE A 23 14.25 -9.64 -0.76
N ALA A 24 14.49 -10.40 -1.84
CA ALA A 24 13.62 -10.40 -3.02
C ALA A 24 12.19 -10.88 -2.71
N GLU A 25 12.01 -11.77 -1.73
CA GLU A 25 10.68 -12.23 -1.32
C GLU A 25 9.99 -11.22 -0.40
N PHE A 26 10.76 -10.51 0.43
CA PHE A 26 10.25 -9.39 1.21
C PHE A 26 9.72 -8.28 0.29
N GLU A 27 10.54 -7.85 -0.67
CA GLU A 27 10.18 -6.81 -1.65
C GLU A 27 8.95 -7.21 -2.47
N GLN A 28 8.86 -8.48 -2.88
CA GLN A 28 7.67 -9.00 -3.58
C GLN A 28 6.40 -8.94 -2.71
N ILE A 29 6.52 -9.19 -1.40
CA ILE A 29 5.39 -9.05 -0.49
C ILE A 29 4.95 -7.58 -0.41
N GLU A 30 5.89 -6.65 -0.26
CA GLU A 30 5.59 -5.21 -0.23
C GLU A 30 4.89 -4.77 -1.51
N GLU A 31 5.41 -5.13 -2.68
CA GLU A 31 4.82 -4.79 -3.98
C GLU A 31 3.37 -5.28 -4.09
N ILE A 32 3.08 -6.52 -3.66
CA ILE A 32 1.73 -7.08 -3.69
C ILE A 32 0.78 -6.30 -2.76
N LEU A 33 1.25 -5.95 -1.55
CA LEU A 33 0.46 -5.20 -0.59
C LEU A 33 0.17 -3.77 -1.08
N GLU A 34 1.17 -3.10 -1.65
CA GLU A 34 1.02 -1.78 -2.25
C GLU A 34 0.05 -1.80 -3.43
N HIS A 35 0.21 -2.75 -4.36
CA HIS A 35 -0.69 -2.91 -5.50
C HIS A 35 -2.12 -3.18 -5.06
N TYR A 36 -2.33 -4.02 -4.03
CA TYR A 36 -3.66 -4.28 -3.49
C TYR A 36 -4.27 -3.01 -2.88
N GLY A 37 -3.49 -2.27 -2.07
CA GLY A 37 -3.94 -1.01 -1.47
C GLY A 37 -4.30 0.03 -2.54
N LEU A 38 -3.46 0.18 -3.56
CA LEU A 38 -3.72 1.09 -4.69
C LEU A 38 -4.97 0.67 -5.47
N ALA A 39 -5.14 -0.62 -5.78
CA ALA A 39 -6.32 -1.12 -6.45
C ALA A 39 -7.59 -0.81 -5.64
N ALA A 40 -7.57 -1.06 -4.33
CA ALA A 40 -8.69 -0.73 -3.44
C ALA A 40 -9.01 0.76 -3.43
N LEU A 41 -8.00 1.65 -3.42
CA LEU A 41 -8.21 3.10 -3.49
C LEU A 41 -8.75 3.57 -4.87
N ILE A 42 -8.40 2.86 -5.94
CA ILE A 42 -8.91 3.11 -7.29
C ILE A 42 -10.36 2.61 -7.43
N GLU A 43 -10.73 1.54 -6.73
CA GLU A 43 -12.08 0.97 -6.71
C GLU A 43 -13.02 1.66 -5.70
N GLU A 44 -12.51 2.24 -4.62
CA GLU A 44 -13.30 3.01 -3.64
C GLU A 44 -14.19 4.14 -4.25
N PRO A 45 -13.79 4.85 -5.32
CA PRO A 45 -14.66 5.78 -6.03
C PRO A 45 -15.68 5.09 -6.96
N GLU A 46 -15.93 3.79 -6.89
CA GLU A 46 -17.02 3.13 -7.62
C GLU A 46 -18.35 3.87 -7.37
N GLY A 47 -18.85 4.56 -8.41
CA GLY A 47 -20.05 5.40 -8.35
C GLY A 47 -19.79 6.91 -8.32
N ARG A 48 -18.53 7.38 -8.23
CA ARG A 48 -18.19 8.79 -8.46
C ARG A 48 -18.14 9.09 -9.96
N GLU A 49 -18.68 10.24 -10.33
CA GLU A 49 -18.68 10.71 -11.72
C GLU A 49 -17.23 10.91 -12.21
N ARG A 50 -16.95 10.45 -13.43
CA ARG A 50 -15.67 10.72 -14.07
C ARG A 50 -15.61 12.18 -14.47
N ILE A 51 -14.73 12.93 -13.83
CA ILE A 51 -14.50 14.33 -14.15
C ILE A 51 -13.53 14.48 -15.33
N SER A 52 -13.68 15.56 -16.09
CA SER A 52 -12.75 15.94 -17.15
C SER A 52 -11.39 16.36 -16.57
N LYS A 53 -10.37 16.43 -17.42
CA LYS A 53 -9.03 16.92 -17.04
C LYS A 53 -9.11 18.32 -16.41
N THR A 54 -9.93 19.21 -16.96
CA THR A 54 -10.06 20.59 -16.48
C THR A 54 -10.69 20.63 -15.08
N GLU A 55 -11.76 19.86 -14.87
CA GLU A 55 -12.40 19.73 -13.56
C GLU A 55 -11.47 19.10 -12.53
N ALA A 56 -10.69 18.09 -12.92
CA ALA A 56 -9.68 17.48 -12.05
C ALA A 56 -8.60 18.49 -11.63
N GLN A 57 -8.13 19.33 -12.55
CA GLN A 57 -7.16 20.38 -12.25
C GLN A 57 -7.72 21.44 -11.29
N GLN A 58 -8.97 21.84 -11.49
CA GLN A 58 -9.66 22.79 -10.60
C GLN A 58 -9.88 22.19 -9.20
N TYR A 59 -10.36 20.94 -9.13
CA TYR A 59 -10.55 20.23 -7.87
C TYR A 59 -9.25 20.08 -7.08
N TYR A 60 -8.17 19.71 -7.76
CA TYR A 60 -6.85 19.59 -7.12
C TYR A 60 -6.32 20.93 -6.62
N GLN A 61 -6.58 22.03 -7.32
CA GLN A 61 -6.22 23.37 -6.86
C GLN A 61 -7.02 23.75 -5.60
N LEU A 62 -8.33 23.49 -5.57
CA LEU A 62 -9.17 23.72 -4.40
C LEU A 62 -8.67 22.95 -3.16
N LEU A 63 -8.30 21.68 -3.32
CA LEU A 63 -7.72 20.88 -2.22
C LEU A 63 -6.42 21.51 -1.70
N LYS A 64 -5.55 21.99 -2.58
CA LYS A 64 -4.33 22.67 -2.14
C LYS A 64 -4.64 23.93 -1.34
N ASP A 65 -5.60 24.71 -1.81
CA ASP A 65 -5.96 25.97 -1.15
C ASP A 65 -6.68 25.72 0.19
N GLU A 66 -7.39 24.59 0.35
CA GLU A 66 -8.07 24.17 1.58
C GLU A 66 -7.11 23.58 2.63
N TYR A 67 -6.07 22.85 2.18
CA TYR A 67 -5.13 22.17 3.06
C TYR A 67 -3.75 22.86 3.19
N VAL A 68 -3.56 24.01 2.54
CA VAL A 68 -2.40 24.90 2.74
C VAL A 68 -2.89 26.19 3.42
N ASP A 69 -3.22 26.07 4.71
CA ASP A 69 -2.91 27.04 5.76
C ASP A 69 -3.35 26.48 7.13
N SER A 70 -2.39 25.87 7.84
CA SER A 70 -2.20 25.87 9.31
C SER A 70 -0.81 25.32 9.65
#